data_AF-C6W126-F1
#
_entry.id   AF-C6W126-F1
#
_cell.length_a   1.000
_cell.length_b   1.000
_cell.length_c   1.000
_cell.angle_alpha   90.00
_cell.angle_beta   90.00
_cell.angle_gamma   90.00
#
_symmetry.space_group_name_H-M   'P 1'
#
loop_
_entity.id
_entity.type
_entity.pdbx_description
1 polymer ?
#
loop_
_entity_poly.entity_id
_entity_poly.type
_entity_poly.pdbx_seq_one_letter_code
_entity_poly.pdbx_strand_id
1 'polypeptide(L)'
;MKTQLVFPQDFVNLKSLNKSKMATNNADLRGLREEVTSESSRNADFENSLNALLENPCDENLDLINKVRVNFVGSRETMEDIIHKLQSLTWTLVEATPDDLKLIADLINLGRKLLEGSASIVNTYQPLWQKGVIIIEIRAFEEVSQHLAEVLDDIESVFFKLPNSQGFNDTTHQLESLQ
;
A
#
# COMPACT_ATOMS: atom_id res chain seq x y z
N MET A 1 16.57 31.89 -55.14
CA MET A 1 15.48 31.09 -54.51
C MET A 1 15.58 31.29 -53.00
N LYS A 2 14.54 31.81 -52.34
CA LYS A 2 14.50 31.99 -50.88
C LYS A 2 13.85 30.75 -50.27
N THR A 3 14.62 29.96 -49.53
CA THR A 3 14.10 28.80 -48.79
C THR A 3 13.58 29.29 -47.44
N GLN A 4 12.25 29.26 -47.24
CA GLN A 4 11.64 29.46 -45.93
C GLN A 4 11.88 28.20 -45.09
N LEU A 5 12.57 28.37 -43.96
CA LEU A 5 12.62 27.38 -42.89
C LEU A 5 11.23 27.33 -42.23
N VAL A 6 10.50 26.25 -42.50
CA VAL A 6 9.26 25.92 -41.78
C VAL A 6 9.69 25.17 -40.51
N PHE A 7 9.49 25.80 -39.36
CA PHE A 7 9.63 25.11 -38.07
C PHE A 7 8.35 24.27 -37.82
N PRO A 8 8.46 22.99 -37.42
CA PRO A 8 7.31 22.19 -37.02
C PRO A 8 6.61 22.83 -35.81
N GLN A 9 5.29 23.00 -35.90
CA GLN A 9 4.43 23.52 -34.83
C GLN A 9 4.11 22.48 -33.74
N ASP A 10 5.02 21.56 -33.45
CA ASP A 10 4.82 20.59 -32.36
C ASP A 10 5.31 21.18 -31.03
N PHE A 11 4.73 22.31 -30.63
CA PHE A 11 4.73 22.70 -29.23
C PHE A 11 3.78 21.75 -28.50
N VAL A 12 4.32 20.64 -28.01
CA VAL A 12 3.67 19.81 -26.99
C VAL A 12 3.27 20.74 -25.86
N ASN A 13 1.96 20.89 -25.64
CA ASN A 13 1.43 21.77 -24.61
C ASN A 13 1.77 21.19 -23.23
N LEU A 14 2.89 21.65 -22.65
CA LEU A 14 3.40 21.18 -21.35
C LEU A 14 2.33 21.27 -20.25
N LYS A 15 1.37 22.20 -20.35
CA LYS A 15 0.24 22.31 -19.41
C LYS A 15 -0.77 21.17 -19.56
N SER A 16 -1.01 20.67 -20.78
CA SER A 16 -1.88 19.50 -20.97
C SER A 16 -1.18 18.22 -20.55
N LEU A 17 0.15 18.13 -20.72
CA LEU A 17 0.93 16.98 -20.25
C LEU A 17 0.97 16.89 -18.72
N ASN A 18 1.18 18.02 -18.03
CA ASN A 18 1.18 18.05 -16.56
C ASN A 18 -0.22 17.80 -15.99
N LYS A 19 -1.29 18.37 -16.58
CA LYS A 19 -2.66 18.05 -16.17
C LYS A 19 -3.02 16.59 -16.39
N SER A 20 -2.56 15.99 -17.49
CA SER A 20 -2.76 14.57 -17.76
C SER A 20 -2.07 13.72 -16.70
N LYS A 21 -0.78 13.94 -16.43
CA LYS A 21 -0.03 13.24 -15.37
C LYS A 21 -0.64 13.41 -13.97
N MET A 22 -1.07 14.62 -13.61
CA MET A 22 -1.74 14.87 -12.32
C MET A 22 -3.07 14.14 -12.19
N ALA A 23 -3.83 14.01 -13.28
CA ALA A 23 -5.09 13.28 -13.29
C ALA A 23 -4.87 11.77 -13.17
N THR A 24 -3.81 11.22 -13.79
CA THR A 24 -3.46 9.80 -13.65
C THR A 24 -3.01 9.46 -12.23
N ASN A 25 -2.11 10.27 -11.64
CA ASN A 25 -1.61 10.03 -10.28
C ASN A 25 -2.75 10.04 -9.24
N ASN A 26 -3.73 10.94 -9.39
CA ASN A 26 -4.90 10.98 -8.51
C ASN A 26 -5.83 9.76 -8.67
N ALA A 27 -5.96 9.25 -9.90
CA ALA A 27 -6.74 8.03 -10.14
C ALA A 27 -6.07 6.81 -9.51
N ASP A 28 -4.75 6.70 -9.64
CA ASP A 28 -3.96 5.59 -9.08
C ASP A 28 -4.00 5.60 -7.54
N LEU A 29 -3.87 6.78 -6.91
CA LEU A 29 -4.00 6.93 -5.46
C LEU A 29 -5.40 6.55 -4.94
N ARG A 30 -6.45 6.88 -5.70
CA ARG A 30 -7.83 6.49 -5.35
C ARG A 30 -8.06 4.99 -5.49
N GLY A 31 -7.54 4.37 -6.55
CA GLY A 31 -7.59 2.92 -6.73
C GLY A 31 -6.88 2.20 -5.58
N LEU A 32 -5.67 2.63 -5.23
CA LEU A 32 -4.94 2.07 -4.08
C LEU A 32 -5.71 2.24 -2.77
N ARG A 33 -6.39 3.37 -2.57
CA ARG A 33 -7.22 3.61 -1.38
C ARG A 33 -8.38 2.62 -1.28
N GLU A 34 -9.03 2.33 -2.41
CA GLU A 34 -10.11 1.35 -2.48
C GLU A 34 -9.61 -0.06 -2.16
N GLU A 35 -8.45 -0.44 -2.69
CA GLU A 35 -7.81 -1.73 -2.39
C GLU A 35 -7.50 -1.90 -0.91
N VAL A 36 -6.84 -0.91 -0.28
CA VAL A 36 -6.55 -0.95 1.18
C VAL A 36 -7.83 -1.02 2.00
N THR A 37 -8.88 -0.30 1.59
CA THR A 37 -10.18 -0.31 2.27
C THR A 37 -10.84 -1.69 2.16
N SER A 38 -10.84 -2.27 0.96
CA SER A 38 -11.38 -3.61 0.71
C SER A 38 -10.64 -4.64 1.55
N GLU A 39 -9.31 -4.61 1.55
CA GLU A 39 -8.50 -5.57 2.31
C GLU A 39 -8.73 -5.44 3.82
N SER A 40 -8.83 -4.21 4.34
CA SER A 40 -9.18 -3.95 5.75
C SER A 40 -10.54 -4.54 6.16
N SER A 41 -11.46 -4.70 5.22
CA SER A 41 -12.80 -5.25 5.48
C SER A 41 -12.84 -6.78 5.51
N ARG A 42 -11.77 -7.47 5.09
CA ARG A 42 -11.71 -8.94 5.04
C ARG A 42 -11.61 -9.61 6.40
N ASN A 43 -11.45 -8.85 7.48
CA ASN A 43 -11.51 -9.37 8.85
C ASN A 43 -12.77 -10.21 9.09
N ALA A 44 -13.90 -9.82 8.49
CA ALA A 44 -15.15 -10.58 8.59
C ALA A 44 -15.03 -12.00 8.01
N ASP A 45 -14.29 -12.18 6.91
CA ASP A 45 -14.10 -13.50 6.29
C ASP A 45 -13.24 -14.42 7.16
N PHE A 46 -12.24 -13.86 7.83
CA PHE A 46 -11.44 -14.55 8.84
C PHE A 46 -12.32 -14.94 10.03
N GLU A 47 -13.01 -14.00 10.66
CA GLU A 47 -13.89 -14.27 11.80
C GLU A 47 -14.92 -15.36 11.49
N ASN A 48 -15.61 -15.26 10.34
CA ASN A 48 -16.56 -16.26 9.89
C ASN A 48 -15.94 -17.65 9.72
N SER A 49 -14.73 -17.72 9.16
CA SER A 49 -14.03 -18.99 8.92
C SER A 49 -13.53 -19.60 10.22
N LEU A 50 -13.07 -18.79 11.18
CA LEU A 50 -12.69 -19.26 12.50
C LEU A 50 -13.89 -19.76 13.30
N ASN A 51 -14.99 -19.00 13.33
CA ASN A 51 -16.21 -19.41 14.02
C ASN A 51 -16.72 -20.74 13.47
N ALA A 52 -16.72 -20.93 12.16
CA ALA A 52 -17.07 -22.21 11.54
C ALA A 52 -16.17 -23.37 11.99
N LEU A 53 -14.86 -23.13 12.18
CA LEU A 53 -13.92 -24.13 12.69
C LEU A 53 -14.19 -24.48 14.16
N LEU A 54 -14.55 -23.48 14.97
CA LEU A 54 -14.84 -23.66 16.39
C LEU A 54 -16.18 -24.36 16.63
N GLU A 55 -17.19 -24.09 15.80
CA GLU A 55 -18.54 -24.67 15.89
C GLU A 55 -18.59 -26.13 15.43
N ASN A 56 -17.68 -26.55 14.53
CA ASN A 56 -17.61 -27.92 14.04
C ASN A 56 -16.19 -28.51 14.16
N PRO A 57 -15.73 -28.78 15.40
CA PRO A 57 -14.40 -29.31 15.69
C PRO A 57 -14.39 -30.84 15.45
N CYS A 58 -14.59 -31.27 14.22
CA CYS A 58 -14.43 -32.67 13.82
C CYS A 58 -13.07 -32.85 13.11
N ASP A 59 -12.43 -33.99 13.35
CA ASP A 59 -11.01 -34.28 13.04
C ASP A 59 -10.65 -34.24 11.53
N GLU A 60 -11.64 -34.04 10.64
CA GLU A 60 -11.47 -34.01 9.18
C GLU A 60 -12.01 -32.73 8.53
N ASN A 61 -12.07 -31.60 9.24
CA ASN A 61 -12.52 -30.33 8.65
C ASN A 61 -11.44 -29.66 7.78
N LEU A 62 -10.80 -30.47 6.93
CA LEU A 62 -9.74 -30.09 5.98
C LEU A 62 -10.20 -28.98 5.04
N ASP A 63 -11.48 -28.96 4.67
CA ASP A 63 -12.05 -27.92 3.82
C ASP A 63 -12.06 -26.55 4.51
N LEU A 64 -12.42 -26.49 5.80
CA LEU A 64 -12.37 -25.25 6.55
C LEU A 64 -10.93 -24.80 6.83
N ILE A 65 -10.03 -25.74 7.12
CA ILE A 65 -8.59 -25.44 7.25
C ILE A 65 -8.06 -24.88 5.93
N ASN A 66 -8.38 -25.51 4.80
CA ASN A 66 -7.99 -25.03 3.47
C ASN A 66 -8.59 -23.66 3.16
N LYS A 67 -9.84 -23.40 3.54
CA LYS A 67 -10.46 -22.07 3.40
C LYS A 67 -9.69 -21.01 4.18
N VAL A 68 -9.32 -21.29 5.43
CA VAL A 68 -8.50 -20.36 6.23
C VAL A 68 -7.13 -20.15 5.60
N ARG A 69 -6.48 -21.20 5.09
CA ARG A 69 -5.21 -21.07 4.37
C ARG A 69 -5.33 -20.15 3.17
N VAL A 70 -6.38 -20.33 2.37
CA VAL A 70 -6.67 -19.47 1.20
C VAL A 70 -6.88 -18.02 1.63
N ASN A 71 -7.56 -17.77 2.76
CA ASN A 71 -7.71 -16.40 3.27
C ASN A 71 -6.35 -15.77 3.61
N PHE A 72 -5.49 -16.47 4.36
CA PHE A 72 -4.15 -15.98 4.69
C PHE A 72 -3.28 -15.73 3.45
N VAL A 73 -3.25 -16.68 2.51
CA VAL A 73 -2.46 -16.57 1.27
C VAL A 73 -2.96 -15.40 0.41
N GLY A 74 -4.27 -15.31 0.16
CA GLY A 74 -4.82 -14.25 -0.68
C GLY A 74 -4.71 -12.86 -0.05
N SER A 75 -4.84 -12.78 1.27
CA SER A 75 -4.66 -11.51 2.01
C SER A 75 -3.19 -11.07 2.02
N ARG A 76 -2.26 -12.01 2.20
CA ARG A 76 -0.81 -11.78 2.05
C ARG A 76 -0.47 -11.22 0.66
N GLU A 77 -0.90 -11.90 -0.40
CA GLU A 77 -0.61 -11.49 -1.79
C GLU A 77 -1.17 -10.09 -2.09
N THR A 78 -2.36 -9.78 -1.57
CA THR A 78 -2.97 -8.46 -1.73
C THR A 78 -2.18 -7.40 -0.96
N MET A 79 -1.74 -7.69 0.26
CA MET A 79 -0.88 -6.77 1.01
C MET A 79 0.48 -6.56 0.35
N GLU A 80 1.09 -7.61 -0.22
CA GLU A 80 2.32 -7.46 -1.00
C GLU A 80 2.11 -6.50 -2.18
N ASP A 81 1.02 -6.61 -2.94
CA ASP A 81 0.71 -5.70 -4.04
C ASP A 81 0.49 -4.25 -3.55
N ILE A 82 -0.26 -4.06 -2.45
CA ILE A 82 -0.44 -2.77 -1.80
C ILE A 82 0.91 -2.16 -1.42
N ILE A 83 1.81 -2.94 -0.81
CA ILE A 83 3.15 -2.51 -0.41
C ILE A 83 3.95 -2.04 -1.63
N HIS A 84 3.97 -2.81 -2.72
CA HIS A 84 4.69 -2.43 -3.93
C HIS A 84 4.16 -1.12 -4.52
N LYS A 85 2.83 -0.95 -4.56
CA LYS A 85 2.20 0.28 -5.04
C LYS A 85 2.55 1.47 -4.14
N LEU A 86 2.46 1.29 -2.82
CA LEU A 86 2.84 2.29 -1.82
C LEU A 86 4.30 2.73 -1.99
N GLN A 87 5.24 1.79 -2.09
CA GLN A 87 6.66 2.08 -2.33
C GLN A 87 6.86 2.79 -3.67
N SER A 88 6.10 2.44 -4.72
CA SER A 88 6.24 3.11 -6.01
C SER A 88 5.87 4.60 -5.97
N LEU A 89 5.04 5.04 -5.02
CA LEU A 89 4.66 6.44 -4.86
C LEU A 89 5.87 7.32 -4.56
N THR A 90 6.85 6.82 -3.79
CA THR A 90 8.05 7.60 -3.42
C THR A 90 8.91 7.96 -4.63
N TRP A 91 8.77 7.22 -5.74
CA TRP A 91 9.53 7.44 -6.96
C TRP A 91 8.72 8.15 -8.05
N THR A 92 7.41 7.92 -8.09
CA THR A 92 6.55 8.42 -9.17
C THR A 92 5.93 9.78 -8.85
N LEU A 93 5.74 10.11 -7.56
CA LEU A 93 5.08 11.34 -7.13
C LEU A 93 6.10 12.40 -6.69
N VAL A 94 6.87 12.91 -7.67
CA VAL A 94 7.97 13.88 -7.44
C VAL A 94 7.46 15.27 -7.03
N GLU A 95 6.27 15.68 -7.48
CA GLU A 95 5.64 16.97 -7.15
C GLU A 95 4.23 16.72 -6.61
N ALA A 96 4.12 16.24 -5.37
CA ALA A 96 2.83 15.99 -4.74
C ALA A 96 2.04 17.29 -4.54
N THR A 97 0.84 17.37 -5.10
CA THR A 97 -0.09 18.48 -4.86
C THR A 97 -0.70 18.37 -3.45
N PRO A 98 -1.33 19.43 -2.91
CA PRO A 98 -2.03 19.35 -1.62
C PRO A 98 -3.11 18.25 -1.58
N ASP A 99 -3.79 17.99 -2.70
CA ASP A 99 -4.78 16.92 -2.80
C ASP A 99 -4.12 15.53 -2.77
N ASP A 100 -2.97 15.36 -3.44
CA ASP A 100 -2.20 14.11 -3.40
C ASP A 100 -1.69 13.83 -1.98
N LEU A 101 -1.17 14.85 -1.29
CA LEU A 101 -0.72 14.73 0.10
C LEU A 101 -1.88 14.33 1.03
N LYS A 102 -3.09 14.86 0.81
CA LYS A 102 -4.27 14.44 1.56
C LYS A 102 -4.60 12.97 1.32
N LEU A 103 -4.54 12.50 0.07
CA LEU A 103 -4.77 11.10 -0.26
C LEU A 103 -3.71 10.18 0.34
N ILE A 104 -2.44 10.60 0.35
CA ILE A 104 -1.36 9.85 0.99
C ILE A 104 -1.58 9.77 2.50
N ALA A 105 -1.97 10.86 3.16
CA ALA A 105 -2.28 10.84 4.58
C ALA A 105 -3.45 9.88 4.89
N ASP A 106 -4.48 9.88 4.05
CA ASP A 106 -5.60 8.93 4.17
C ASP A 106 -5.13 7.48 3.96
N LEU A 107 -4.25 7.22 2.99
CA LEU A 107 -3.65 5.90 2.74
C LEU A 107 -2.84 5.43 3.94
N ILE A 108 -2.03 6.29 4.56
CA ILE A 108 -1.26 5.96 5.77
C ILE A 108 -2.21 5.55 6.89
N ASN A 109 -3.27 6.34 7.12
CA ASN A 109 -4.25 6.05 8.16
C ASN A 109 -5.01 4.74 7.91
N LEU A 110 -5.39 4.45 6.66
CA LEU A 110 -6.03 3.20 6.29
C LEU A 110 -5.07 2.01 6.41
N GLY A 111 -3.82 2.18 5.99
CA GLY A 111 -2.78 1.16 6.15
C GLY A 111 -2.53 0.82 7.62
N ARG A 112 -2.51 1.81 8.52
CA ARG A 112 -2.41 1.57 9.97
C ARG A 112 -3.61 0.78 10.52
N LYS A 113 -4.83 1.04 10.03
CA LYS A 113 -6.01 0.24 10.40
C LYS A 113 -5.92 -1.19 9.87
N LEU A 114 -5.40 -1.38 8.65
CA LEU A 114 -5.14 -2.70 8.08
C LEU A 114 -4.16 -3.47 8.98
N LEU A 115 -3.07 -2.84 9.44
CA LEU A 115 -2.12 -3.44 10.38
C LEU A 115 -2.77 -3.87 11.71
N GLU A 116 -3.58 -3.00 12.30
CA GLU A 116 -4.33 -3.33 13.52
C GLU A 116 -5.25 -4.54 13.31
N GLY A 117 -5.93 -4.59 12.16
CA GLY A 117 -6.75 -5.72 11.74
C GLY A 117 -5.95 -7.01 11.57
N SER A 118 -4.83 -6.95 10.86
CA SER A 118 -3.92 -8.08 10.65
C SER A 118 -3.38 -8.63 11.97
N ALA A 119 -2.95 -7.76 12.89
CA ALA A 119 -2.51 -8.16 14.23
C ALA A 119 -3.63 -8.85 15.02
N SER A 120 -4.85 -8.33 14.94
CA SER A 120 -6.03 -8.96 15.55
C SER A 120 -6.30 -10.35 14.98
N ILE A 121 -6.23 -10.51 13.65
CA ILE A 121 -6.38 -11.82 12.99
C ILE A 121 -5.33 -12.80 13.51
N VAL A 122 -4.04 -12.45 13.49
CA VAL A 122 -2.95 -13.32 13.96
C VAL A 122 -3.20 -13.79 15.41
N ASN A 123 -3.56 -12.86 16.29
CA ASN A 123 -3.87 -13.17 17.69
C ASN A 123 -5.09 -14.11 17.83
N THR A 124 -6.13 -13.87 17.04
CA THR A 124 -7.36 -14.67 17.07
C THR A 124 -7.09 -16.11 16.62
N TYR A 125 -6.15 -16.30 15.69
CA TYR A 125 -5.75 -17.62 15.17
C TYR A 125 -4.61 -18.30 15.95
N GLN A 126 -4.12 -17.67 17.03
CA GLN A 126 -3.06 -18.22 17.90
C GLN A 126 -3.34 -19.66 18.38
N PRO A 127 -4.57 -20.08 18.73
CA PRO A 127 -4.83 -21.47 19.13
C PRO A 127 -4.55 -22.50 18.02
N LEU A 128 -4.76 -22.14 16.74
CA LEU A 128 -4.45 -23.03 15.62
C LEU A 128 -2.94 -23.10 15.38
N TRP A 129 -2.26 -21.96 15.50
CA TRP A 129 -0.79 -21.92 15.49
C TRP A 129 -0.19 -22.81 16.57
N GLN A 130 -0.65 -22.71 17.82
CA GLN A 130 -0.14 -23.53 18.94
C GLN A 130 -0.31 -25.04 18.70
N LYS A 131 -1.29 -25.42 17.88
CA LYS A 131 -1.56 -26.81 17.50
C LYS A 131 -0.79 -27.29 16.27
N GLY A 132 0.09 -26.47 15.68
CA GLY A 132 0.84 -26.88 14.48
C GLY A 132 0.09 -26.67 13.16
N VAL A 133 -1.10 -26.07 13.20
CA VAL A 133 -1.97 -25.93 12.04
C VAL A 133 -1.72 -24.57 11.40
N ILE A 134 -1.58 -24.53 10.07
CA ILE A 134 -1.44 -23.31 9.23
C ILE A 134 -0.33 -22.32 9.65
N ILE A 135 0.68 -22.80 10.38
CA ILE A 135 1.77 -21.94 10.91
C ILE A 135 2.48 -21.18 9.79
N ILE A 136 2.74 -21.84 8.67
CA ILE A 136 3.49 -21.25 7.55
C ILE A 136 2.73 -20.06 6.98
N GLU A 137 1.42 -20.21 6.78
CA GLU A 137 0.57 -19.17 6.24
C GLU A 137 0.42 -17.97 7.20
N ILE A 138 0.24 -18.22 8.51
CA ILE A 138 0.15 -17.13 9.49
C ILE A 138 1.50 -16.39 9.60
N ARG A 139 2.64 -17.10 9.59
CA ARG A 139 3.97 -16.45 9.61
C ARG A 139 4.20 -15.57 8.40
N ALA A 140 3.95 -16.08 7.20
CA ALA A 140 4.12 -15.31 5.98
C ALA A 140 3.21 -14.07 5.95
N PHE A 141 2.00 -14.19 6.50
CA PHE A 141 1.09 -13.06 6.67
C PHE A 141 1.59 -12.01 7.68
N GLU A 142 2.14 -12.46 8.81
CA GLU A 142 2.75 -11.60 9.83
C GLU A 142 3.98 -10.85 9.28
N GLU A 143 4.85 -11.53 8.54
CA GLU A 143 6.02 -10.94 7.89
C GLU A 143 5.62 -9.81 6.92
N VAL A 144 4.61 -10.05 6.07
CA VAL A 144 4.09 -9.02 5.16
C VAL A 144 3.43 -7.87 5.91
N SER A 145 2.76 -8.14 7.03
CA SER A 145 2.19 -7.09 7.88
C SER A 145 3.30 -6.21 8.49
N GLN A 146 4.41 -6.80 8.93
CA GLN A 146 5.56 -6.02 9.42
C GLN A 146 6.18 -5.16 8.31
N HIS A 147 6.34 -5.71 7.11
CA HIS A 147 6.84 -4.94 5.96
C HIS A 147 5.90 -3.78 5.59
N LEU A 148 4.58 -3.97 5.67
CA LEU A 148 3.63 -2.88 5.48
C LEU A 148 3.85 -1.75 6.51
N ALA A 149 4.11 -2.09 7.77
CA ALA A 149 4.39 -1.08 8.81
C ALA A 149 5.63 -0.23 8.47
N GLU A 150 6.71 -0.87 8.05
CA GLU A 150 7.94 -0.19 7.63
C GLU A 150 7.67 0.75 6.46
N VAL A 151 6.95 0.29 5.43
CA VAL A 151 6.64 1.08 4.23
C VAL A 151 5.73 2.27 4.54
N LEU A 152 4.77 2.13 5.45
CA LEU A 152 3.94 3.25 5.88
C LEU A 152 4.75 4.32 6.60
N ASP A 153 5.72 3.92 7.43
CA ASP A 153 6.62 4.85 8.11
C ASP A 153 7.57 5.55 7.14
N ASP A 154 8.07 4.83 6.12
CA ASP A 154 8.90 5.39 5.05
C ASP A 154 8.14 6.43 4.23
N ILE A 155 6.90 6.12 3.83
CA ILE A 155 6.06 7.05 3.07
C ILE A 155 5.72 8.28 3.91
N GLU A 156 5.36 8.09 5.18
CA GLU A 156 5.12 9.21 6.09
C GLU A 156 6.38 10.09 6.21
N SER A 157 7.56 9.46 6.25
CA SER A 157 8.84 10.16 6.29
C SER A 157 9.10 10.99 5.04
N VAL A 158 8.98 10.37 3.85
CA VAL A 158 9.23 11.01 2.56
C VAL A 158 8.32 12.21 2.32
N PHE A 159 7.01 12.07 2.57
CA PHE A 159 6.04 13.10 2.20
C PHE A 159 5.77 14.13 3.30
N PHE A 160 6.01 13.82 4.58
CA PHE A 160 5.62 14.71 5.68
C PHE A 160 6.74 15.04 6.68
N LYS A 161 7.77 14.21 6.85
CA LYS A 161 8.84 14.47 7.84
C LYS A 161 10.07 15.11 7.20
N LEU A 162 10.62 14.51 6.14
CA LEU A 162 11.87 14.95 5.50
C LEU A 162 11.79 16.38 4.94
N PRO A 163 10.75 16.79 4.19
CA PRO A 163 10.65 18.16 3.66
C PRO A 163 10.62 19.24 4.76
N ASN A 164 10.20 18.86 5.96
CA ASN A 164 10.14 19.76 7.12
C ASN A 164 11.40 19.72 7.98
N SER A 165 12.39 18.88 7.63
CA SER A 165 13.65 18.78 8.35
C SER A 165 14.68 19.79 7.84
N GLN A 166 15.33 20.50 8.76
CA GLN A 166 16.28 21.57 8.40
C GLN A 166 17.46 21.04 7.57
N GLY A 167 18.01 19.87 7.93
CA GLY A 167 19.14 19.27 7.21
C GLY A 167 18.81 18.83 5.77
N PHE A 168 17.57 18.41 5.50
CA PHE A 168 17.15 18.06 4.14
C PHE A 168 17.03 19.31 3.26
N ASN A 169 16.47 20.41 3.79
CA ASN A 169 16.35 21.68 3.07
C ASN A 169 17.73 22.29 2.79
N ASP A 170 18.63 22.27 3.77
CA ASP A 170 19.99 22.76 3.61
C ASP A 170 20.76 21.98 2.52
N THR A 171 20.61 20.66 2.49
CA THR A 171 21.27 19.78 1.51
C THR A 171 20.66 19.94 0.11
N THR A 172 19.33 20.03 0.02
CA THR A 172 18.63 20.23 -1.25
C THR A 172 19.02 21.57 -1.88
N HIS A 173 19.05 22.65 -1.09
CA HIS A 173 19.52 23.95 -1.56
C HIS A 173 20.99 23.95 -2.00
N GLN A 174 21.86 23.22 -1.29
CA GLN A 174 23.25 23.06 -1.71
C GLN A 174 23.36 22.35 -3.06
N LEU A 175 22.58 21.30 -3.30
CA LEU A 175 22.58 20.56 -4.56
C LEU A 175 22.02 21.40 -5.73
N GLU A 176 20.96 22.16 -5.50
CA GLU A 176 20.41 23.11 -6.49
C GLU A 176 21.43 24.19 -6.87
N SER A 177 22.26 24.65 -5.92
CA SER A 177 23.29 25.65 -6.18
C SER A 177 24.49 25.14 -7.01
N LEU A 178 24.57 23.82 -7.24
CA LEU A 178 25.63 23.17 -8.03
C LEU A 178 25.23 22.89 -9.49
N GLN A 179 23.99 23.18 -9.89
CA GLN A 179 23.47 23.03 -11.25
C GLN A 179 23.43 24.37 -12.00
#